data_AF-A0A7S2AF33-F1
#
_entry.id   AF-A0A7S2AF33-F1
#
_cell.length_a   1.000
_cell.length_b   1.000
_cell.length_c   1.000
_cell.angle_alpha   90.00
_cell.angle_beta   90.00
_cell.angle_gamma   90.00
#
_symmetry.space_group_name_H-M   'P 1'
#
loop_
_entity.id
_entity.type
_entity.pdbx_description
1 polymer ?
#
loop_
_entity_poly.entity_id
_entity_poly.type
_entity_poly.pdbx_seq_one_letter_code
_entity_poly.pdbx_strand_id
1 'polypeptide(L)'
;GAAKGGPNLQAASLDELRQELERREEDAAVERLEEEERRLTHNPCSLYRNRTTGAVEKVLIVGGGPSGMTAAIYAARANLCPLVIAPALGGQLMAKGVDVENYPGMPRENGGKMIEVMKHQARSFFTEVWDDTILSVNTSMRPF
;
A
#
# COMPACT_ATOMS: atom_id res chain seq x y z
N GLY A 1 22.95 -12.85 -26.08
CA GLY A 1 23.20 -13.71 -24.90
C GLY A 1 24.47 -13.23 -24.24
N ALA A 2 24.35 -12.52 -23.12
CA ALA A 2 25.48 -12.09 -22.30
C ALA A 2 25.42 -12.86 -20.98
N ALA A 3 26.55 -13.43 -20.57
CA ALA A 3 26.66 -14.37 -19.46
C ALA A 3 26.22 -13.73 -18.13
N LYS A 4 25.17 -14.29 -17.51
CA LYS A 4 24.85 -14.08 -16.10
C LYS A 4 25.85 -14.88 -15.24
N GLY A 5 27.05 -14.37 -15.07
CA GLY A 5 28.06 -14.92 -14.15
C GLY A 5 28.24 -13.97 -12.98
N GLY A 6 27.55 -14.21 -11.86
CA GLY A 6 27.83 -13.50 -10.62
C GLY A 6 29.24 -13.83 -10.10
N PRO A 7 29.80 -13.01 -9.18
CA PRO A 7 31.13 -13.26 -8.63
C PRO A 7 31.23 -14.65 -8.00
N ASN A 8 32.37 -15.31 -8.19
CA ASN A 8 32.63 -16.61 -7.61
C ASN A 8 32.74 -16.47 -6.08
N LEU A 9 31.75 -17.01 -5.36
CA LEU A 9 31.61 -16.91 -3.90
C LEU A 9 32.83 -17.41 -3.12
N GLN A 10 33.69 -18.24 -3.72
CA GLN A 10 34.90 -18.76 -3.07
C GLN A 10 36.18 -17.95 -3.37
N ALA A 11 36.14 -17.02 -4.32
CA ALA A 11 37.31 -16.25 -4.75
C ALA A 11 37.13 -14.72 -4.62
N ALA A 12 35.90 -14.25 -4.36
CA ALA A 12 35.58 -12.84 -4.22
C ALA A 12 35.99 -12.30 -2.84
N SER A 13 36.46 -11.05 -2.83
CA SER A 13 36.71 -10.30 -1.60
C SER A 13 35.40 -9.93 -0.90
N LEU A 14 35.49 -9.65 0.40
CA LEU A 14 34.32 -9.31 1.23
C LEU A 14 33.63 -8.02 0.76
N ASP A 15 34.38 -7.09 0.17
CA ASP A 15 33.85 -5.83 -0.37
C ASP A 15 33.15 -6.03 -1.72
N GLU A 16 33.67 -6.91 -2.60
CA GLU A 16 33.00 -7.29 -3.85
C GLU A 16 31.66 -7.99 -3.59
N LEU A 17 31.60 -8.84 -2.55
CA LEU A 17 30.35 -9.49 -2.14
C LEU A 17 29.33 -8.49 -1.58
N ARG A 18 29.77 -7.48 -0.82
CA ARG A 18 28.88 -6.42 -0.31
C ARG A 18 28.32 -5.55 -1.42
N GLN A 19 29.15 -5.13 -2.37
CA GLN A 19 28.70 -4.34 -3.52
C GLN A 19 27.70 -5.12 -4.39
N GLU A 20 27.91 -6.43 -4.59
CA GLU A 20 26.95 -7.25 -5.32
C GLU A 20 25.64 -7.46 -4.55
N LEU A 21 25.69 -7.54 -3.21
CA LEU A 21 24.48 -7.57 -2.38
C LEU A 21 23.70 -6.26 -2.47
N GLU A 22 24.36 -5.12 -2.31
CA GLU A 22 23.74 -3.79 -2.44
C GLU A 22 23.10 -3.63 -3.82
N ARG A 23 23.83 -3.98 -4.90
CA ARG A 23 23.30 -3.95 -6.27
C ARG A 23 22.06 -4.82 -6.44
N ARG A 24 22.03 -6.00 -5.83
CA ARG A 24 20.86 -6.90 -5.88
C ARG A 24 19.69 -6.39 -5.06
N GLU A 25 19.95 -5.76 -3.92
CA GLU A 25 18.91 -5.14 -3.10
C GLU A 25 18.27 -3.95 -3.83
N GLU A 26 19.08 -3.14 -4.51
CA GLU A 26 18.63 -2.04 -5.37
C GLU A 26 17.86 -2.56 -6.58
N ASP A 27 18.39 -3.52 -7.34
CA ASP A 27 17.70 -4.15 -8.48
C ASP A 27 16.35 -4.73 -8.04
N ALA A 28 16.32 -5.45 -6.92
CA ALA A 28 15.09 -6.01 -6.37
C ALA A 28 14.14 -4.91 -5.86
N ALA A 29 14.65 -3.77 -5.37
CA ALA A 29 13.82 -2.62 -5.00
C ALA A 29 13.17 -1.97 -6.22
N VAL A 30 13.93 -1.78 -7.30
CA VAL A 30 13.42 -1.27 -8.58
C VAL A 30 12.37 -2.22 -9.16
N GLU A 31 12.63 -3.53 -9.18
CA GLU A 31 11.68 -4.53 -9.68
C GLU A 31 10.37 -4.52 -8.87
N ARG A 32 10.46 -4.42 -7.53
CA ARG A 32 9.27 -4.26 -6.66
C ARG A 32 8.47 -3.01 -6.99
N LEU A 33 9.15 -1.88 -7.22
CA LEU A 33 8.51 -0.60 -7.56
C LEU A 33 7.84 -0.66 -8.93
N GLU A 34 8.50 -1.21 -9.95
CA GLU A 34 7.92 -1.39 -11.28
C GLU A 34 6.73 -2.35 -11.29
N GLU A 35 6.76 -3.39 -10.46
CA GLU A 35 5.65 -4.34 -10.32
C GLU A 35 4.46 -3.69 -9.58
N GLU A 36 4.73 -2.85 -8.58
CA GLU A 36 3.72 -2.03 -7.91
C GLU A 36 3.11 -1.00 -8.87
N GLU A 37 3.91 -0.33 -9.71
CA GLU A 37 3.43 0.60 -10.73
C GLU A 37 2.60 -0.08 -11.83
N ARG A 38 3.02 -1.28 -12.29
CA ARG A 38 2.23 -2.11 -13.21
C ARG A 38 0.89 -2.53 -12.62
N ARG A 39 0.85 -2.88 -11.33
CA ARG A 39 -0.41 -3.18 -10.62
C ARG A 39 -1.32 -1.96 -10.53
N LEU A 40 -0.76 -0.78 -10.30
CA LEU A 40 -1.52 0.47 -10.20
C LEU A 40 -2.10 0.91 -11.56
N THR A 41 -1.36 0.71 -12.65
CA THR A 41 -1.80 1.05 -14.02
C THR A 41 -2.83 0.07 -14.58
N HIS A 42 -2.83 -1.20 -14.15
CA HIS A 42 -3.86 -2.18 -14.49
C HIS A 42 -5.00 -2.25 -13.46
N ASN A 43 -5.06 -1.30 -12.52
CA ASN A 43 -6.18 -1.23 -11.58
C ASN A 43 -7.47 -0.90 -12.37
N PRO A 44 -8.47 -1.81 -12.44
CA PRO A 44 -9.70 -1.53 -13.18
C PRO A 44 -10.47 -0.33 -12.62
N CYS A 45 -10.25 0.02 -11.34
CA CYS A 45 -10.82 1.19 -10.71
C CYS A 45 -10.17 2.51 -11.13
N SER A 46 -8.89 2.50 -11.54
CA SER A 46 -8.22 3.73 -11.99
C SER A 46 -8.76 4.22 -13.34
N LEU A 47 -9.28 3.30 -14.17
CA LEU A 47 -9.93 3.62 -15.45
C LEU A 47 -11.25 4.39 -15.27
N TYR A 48 -11.94 4.24 -14.15
CA TYR A 48 -13.19 4.96 -13.85
C TYR A 48 -12.95 6.39 -13.35
N ARG A 49 -11.72 6.73 -12.96
CA ARG A 49 -11.36 8.07 -12.49
C ARG A 49 -10.76 8.89 -13.62
N ASN A 50 -11.58 9.67 -14.31
CA ASN A 50 -11.05 10.69 -15.21
C ASN A 50 -10.42 11.83 -14.37
N ARG A 51 -9.08 11.86 -14.32
CA ARG A 51 -8.27 12.76 -13.48
C ARG A 51 -8.38 14.26 -13.82
N THR A 52 -9.17 14.63 -14.83
CA THR A 52 -9.25 16.01 -15.34
C THR A 52 -10.61 16.70 -15.12
N THR A 53 -11.66 15.98 -14.70
CA THR A 53 -12.99 16.58 -14.54
C THR A 53 -13.83 15.87 -13.48
N GLY A 54 -14.14 16.54 -12.37
CA GLY A 54 -15.35 16.37 -11.54
C GLY A 54 -15.87 14.95 -11.25
N ALA A 55 -15.03 13.92 -11.29
CA ALA A 55 -15.46 12.54 -11.14
C ALA A 55 -15.88 12.31 -9.68
N VAL A 56 -17.12 11.84 -9.50
CA VAL A 56 -17.68 11.56 -8.18
C VAL A 56 -17.26 10.16 -7.77
N GLU A 57 -16.57 10.06 -6.63
CA GLU A 57 -16.28 8.77 -6.02
C GLU A 57 -17.55 8.11 -5.50
N LYS A 58 -17.74 6.83 -5.82
CA LYS A 58 -18.85 6.05 -5.24
C LYS A 58 -18.69 5.92 -3.73
N VAL A 59 -17.45 5.77 -3.26
CA VAL A 59 -17.08 5.66 -1.85
C VAL A 59 -15.73 6.35 -1.62
N LEU A 60 -15.74 7.38 -0.77
CA LEU A 60 -14.55 8.01 -0.21
C LEU A 60 -14.46 7.69 1.27
N ILE A 61 -13.30 7.19 1.72
CA ILE A 61 -13.03 6.83 3.11
C ILE A 61 -11.96 7.78 3.64
N VAL A 62 -12.27 8.45 4.74
CA VAL A 62 -11.33 9.38 5.40
C VAL A 62 -10.78 8.68 6.64
N GLY A 63 -9.49 8.34 6.60
CA GLY A 63 -8.78 7.68 7.70
C GLY A 63 -8.17 6.33 7.33
N GLY A 64 -6.93 6.12 7.77
CA GLY A 64 -6.08 5.00 7.36
C GLY A 64 -5.89 3.90 8.41
N GLY A 65 -6.68 3.93 9.50
CA GLY A 65 -6.63 2.95 10.58
C GLY A 65 -7.36 1.64 10.27
N PRO A 66 -7.52 0.74 11.26
CA PRO A 66 -8.19 -0.54 11.06
C PRO A 66 -9.62 -0.40 10.58
N SER A 67 -10.36 0.61 11.06
CA SER A 67 -11.73 0.89 10.64
C SER A 67 -11.80 1.30 9.17
N GLY A 68 -10.96 2.25 8.75
CA GLY A 68 -10.90 2.73 7.37
C GLY A 68 -10.47 1.64 6.39
N MET A 69 -9.44 0.86 6.75
CA MET A 69 -8.99 -0.26 5.93
C MET A 69 -10.05 -1.37 5.83
N THR A 70 -10.75 -1.67 6.93
CA THR A 70 -11.86 -2.64 6.90
C THR A 70 -12.99 -2.13 6.00
N ALA A 71 -13.40 -0.87 6.14
CA ALA A 71 -14.41 -0.27 5.26
C ALA A 71 -13.99 -0.35 3.79
N ALA A 72 -12.71 -0.09 3.49
CA ALA A 72 -12.19 -0.17 2.14
C ALA A 72 -12.23 -1.58 1.58
N ILE A 73 -11.81 -2.59 2.35
CA ILE A 73 -11.88 -4.00 1.95
C ILE A 73 -13.31 -4.39 1.56
N TYR A 74 -14.31 -4.00 2.36
CA TYR A 74 -15.71 -4.34 2.07
C TYR A 74 -16.26 -3.57 0.87
N ALA A 75 -15.98 -2.26 0.77
CA ALA A 75 -16.41 -1.45 -0.38
C ALA A 75 -15.76 -1.93 -1.69
N ALA A 76 -14.49 -2.29 -1.64
CA ALA A 76 -13.74 -2.83 -2.76
C ALA A 76 -14.30 -4.17 -3.23
N ARG A 77 -14.61 -5.09 -2.31
CA ARG A 77 -15.26 -6.37 -2.62
C ARG A 77 -16.68 -6.21 -3.19
N ALA A 78 -17.33 -5.09 -2.91
CA ALA A 78 -18.60 -4.72 -3.52
C ALA A 78 -18.44 -4.02 -4.89
N ASN A 79 -17.23 -4.01 -5.47
CA ASN A 79 -16.90 -3.36 -6.75
C ASN A 79 -17.20 -1.85 -6.77
N LEU A 80 -17.06 -1.17 -5.61
CA LEU A 80 -17.30 0.27 -5.49
C LEU A 80 -16.05 1.13 -5.72
N CYS A 81 -14.89 0.52 -5.96
CA CYS A 81 -13.65 1.23 -6.25
C CYS A 81 -13.30 2.33 -5.22
N PRO A 82 -13.21 1.99 -3.92
CA PRO A 82 -13.04 2.99 -2.87
C PRO A 82 -11.72 3.76 -3.00
N LEU A 83 -11.77 5.05 -2.69
CA LEU A 83 -10.59 5.86 -2.37
C LEU A 83 -10.47 5.98 -0.86
N VAL A 84 -9.30 5.69 -0.31
CA VAL A 84 -8.94 6.05 1.06
C VAL A 84 -8.03 7.26 1.02
N ILE A 85 -8.36 8.32 1.75
CA ILE A 85 -7.47 9.46 2.00
C ILE A 85 -7.13 9.47 3.47
N ALA A 86 -5.85 9.41 3.79
CA ALA A 86 -5.38 9.40 5.17
C ALA A 86 -3.95 9.92 5.27
N PRO A 87 -3.54 10.50 6.40
CA PRO A 87 -2.12 10.72 6.67
C PRO A 87 -1.34 9.39 6.62
N ALA A 88 -0.05 9.46 6.32
CA ALA A 88 0.83 8.28 6.25
C ALA A 88 0.75 7.41 7.53
N LEU A 89 0.53 8.05 8.68
CA LEU A 89 0.14 7.40 9.93
C LEU A 89 -1.27 6.81 9.80
N GLY A 90 -1.34 5.54 9.40
CA GLY A 90 -2.55 4.72 9.32
C GLY A 90 -3.20 4.41 10.67
N GLY A 91 -3.56 5.45 11.43
CA GLY A 91 -4.17 5.36 12.75
C GLY A 91 -3.19 5.16 13.90
N GLN A 92 -3.74 5.06 15.12
CA GLN A 92 -2.95 4.98 16.36
C GLN A 92 -2.03 3.76 16.43
N LEU A 93 -2.40 2.65 15.78
CA LEU A 93 -1.60 1.42 15.81
C LEU A 93 -0.22 1.58 15.17
N MET A 94 -0.09 2.43 14.15
CA MET A 94 1.21 2.73 13.52
C MET A 94 2.21 3.36 14.49
N ALA A 95 1.73 4.13 15.46
CA ALA A 95 2.58 4.91 16.36
C ALA A 95 2.84 4.25 17.72
N LYS A 96 2.17 3.12 18.03
CA LYS A 96 2.27 2.50 19.36
C LYS A 96 3.61 1.82 19.64
N GLY A 97 4.33 1.37 18.61
CA GLY A 97 5.65 0.73 18.76
C GLY A 97 5.67 -0.54 19.60
N VAL A 98 4.51 -1.08 19.99
CA VAL A 98 4.35 -2.29 20.81
C VAL A 98 3.53 -3.32 20.06
N ASP A 99 3.65 -4.57 20.50
CA ASP A 99 2.88 -5.68 19.95
C ASP A 99 1.40 -5.57 20.30
N VAL A 100 0.57 -6.02 19.36
CA VAL A 100 -0.86 -6.22 19.54
C VAL A 100 -1.10 -7.71 19.80
N GLU A 101 -1.56 -8.06 21.00
CA GLU A 101 -1.73 -9.45 21.44
C GLU A 101 -3.18 -9.95 21.35
N ASN A 102 -4.12 -9.04 21.10
CA ASN A 102 -5.55 -9.28 21.24
C ASN A 102 -6.34 -9.09 19.94
N TYR A 103 -5.67 -9.07 18.79
CA TYR A 103 -6.34 -9.04 17.50
C TYR A 103 -6.56 -10.47 16.97
N PRO A 104 -7.81 -10.94 16.80
CA PRO A 104 -8.10 -12.32 16.45
C PRO A 104 -7.61 -12.65 15.03
N GLY A 105 -7.07 -13.87 14.86
CA GLY A 105 -6.63 -14.36 13.55
C GLY A 105 -5.31 -13.78 13.04
N MET A 106 -4.66 -12.93 13.83
CA MET A 106 -3.31 -12.44 13.57
C MET A 106 -2.41 -12.86 14.74
N PRO A 107 -1.22 -13.43 14.47
CA PRO A 107 -0.22 -13.64 15.51
C PRO A 107 0.11 -12.33 16.24
N ARG A 108 0.79 -12.45 17.38
CA ARG A 108 1.33 -11.29 18.10
C ARG A 108 2.27 -10.54 17.16
N GLU A 109 1.84 -9.36 16.73
CA GLU A 109 2.52 -8.56 15.71
C GLU A 109 2.53 -7.10 16.09
N ASN A 110 3.51 -6.36 15.57
CA ASN A 110 3.59 -4.92 15.75
C ASN A 110 2.36 -4.22 15.14
N GLY A 111 1.83 -3.20 15.81
CA GLY A 111 0.67 -2.44 15.33
C GLY A 111 0.85 -1.84 13.93
N GLY A 112 2.07 -1.43 13.55
CA GLY A 112 2.37 -0.98 12.19
C GLY A 112 2.25 -2.11 11.16
N LYS A 113 2.76 -3.30 11.49
CA LYS A 113 2.66 -4.49 10.61
C LYS A 113 1.21 -4.89 10.35
N MET A 114 0.37 -4.80 11.38
CA MET A 114 -1.06 -5.05 11.26
C MET A 114 -1.73 -4.10 10.25
N ILE A 115 -1.40 -2.81 10.29
CA ILE A 115 -1.93 -1.83 9.32
C ILE A 115 -1.39 -2.08 7.91
N GLU A 116 -0.12 -2.46 7.76
CA GLU A 116 0.43 -2.83 6.45
C GLU A 116 -0.32 -4.02 5.83
N VAL A 117 -0.60 -5.05 6.61
CA VAL A 117 -1.36 -6.22 6.15
C VAL A 117 -2.77 -5.82 5.72
N MET A 118 -3.45 -4.97 6.49
CA MET A 118 -4.77 -4.46 6.11
C MET A 118 -4.73 -3.60 4.84
N LYS A 119 -3.75 -2.70 4.71
CA LYS A 119 -3.52 -1.90 3.50
C LYS A 119 -3.27 -2.79 2.29
N HIS A 120 -2.43 -3.82 2.43
CA HIS A 120 -2.14 -4.79 1.37
C HIS A 120 -3.41 -5.54 0.95
N GLN A 121 -4.24 -5.99 1.91
CA GLN A 121 -5.51 -6.64 1.61
C GLN A 121 -6.47 -5.71 0.86
N ALA A 122 -6.62 -4.45 1.29
CA ALA A 122 -7.46 -3.48 0.60
C ALA A 122 -6.99 -3.22 -0.85
N ARG A 123 -5.69 -3.00 -1.04
CA ARG A 123 -5.06 -2.79 -2.36
C ARG A 123 -5.19 -4.02 -3.27
N SER A 124 -5.18 -5.23 -2.70
CA SER A 124 -5.41 -6.47 -3.46
C SER A 124 -6.81 -6.54 -4.08
N PHE A 125 -7.77 -5.80 -3.52
CA PHE A 125 -9.10 -5.58 -4.11
C PHE A 125 -9.20 -4.21 -4.80
N PHE A 126 -8.10 -3.68 -5.32
CA PHE A 126 -8.08 -2.47 -6.14
C PHE A 126 -8.43 -1.15 -5.42
N THR A 127 -8.42 -1.14 -4.09
CA THR A 127 -8.54 0.09 -3.30
C THR A 127 -7.35 1.00 -3.57
N GLU A 128 -7.60 2.29 -3.82
CA GLU A 128 -6.54 3.31 -3.82
C GLU A 128 -6.41 3.94 -2.44
N VAL A 129 -5.17 4.21 -2.02
CA VAL A 129 -4.86 4.85 -0.73
C VAL A 129 -3.95 6.03 -1.02
N TRP A 130 -4.40 7.24 -0.72
CA TRP A 130 -3.65 8.47 -0.89
C TRP A 130 -3.21 9.00 0.47
N ASP A 131 -1.92 9.28 0.56
CA ASP A 131 -1.32 9.83 1.77
C ASP A 131 -1.53 11.36 1.79
N ASP A 132 -2.69 11.79 2.27
CA ASP A 132 -3.08 13.20 2.36
C ASP A 132 -4.01 13.45 3.57
N THR A 133 -4.12 14.71 3.98
CA THR A 133 -4.92 15.13 5.13
C THR A 133 -6.13 15.93 4.69
N ILE A 134 -7.33 15.40 4.95
CA ILE A 134 -8.57 16.15 4.73
C ILE A 134 -8.76 17.18 5.85
N LEU A 135 -8.87 18.46 5.46
CA LEU A 135 -9.04 19.58 6.40
C LEU A 135 -10.51 19.92 6.67
N SER A 136 -11.37 19.73 5.67
CA SER A 136 -12.80 20.02 5.78
C SER A 136 -13.62 19.19 4.80
N VAL A 137 -14.90 19.01 5.12
CA VAL A 137 -15.89 18.36 4.26
C VAL A 137 -17.16 19.21 4.22
N ASN A 138 -17.79 19.29 3.05
CA ASN A 138 -19.10 19.92 2.88
C ASN A 138 -20.12 18.83 2.57
N THR A 139 -21.07 18.61 3.49
CA THR A 139 -22.12 17.59 3.37
C THR A 139 -23.51 18.18 3.10
N SER A 140 -23.59 19.46 2.70
CA SER A 140 -24.86 20.18 2.52
C SER A 140 -25.58 19.90 1.19
N MET A 141 -24.89 19.33 0.20
CA MET A 141 -25.46 18.99 -1.11
C MET A 141 -25.32 17.49 -1.38
N ARG A 142 -25.99 16.97 -2.40
CA ARG A 142 -25.76 15.59 -2.87
C ARG A 142 -24.88 15.59 -4.11
N PRO A 143 -24.06 14.54 -4.34
CA PRO A 143 -24.06 13.23 -3.68
C PRO A 143 -23.06 13.18 -2.50
N PHE A 144 -23.52 13.68 -1.34
CA PHE A 144 -22.98 13.53 0.00
C PHE A 144 -24.18 13.15 0.89
#